data_AF-A0AAW9XA36-F1
#
_entry.id   AF-A0AAW9XA36-F1
#
_cell.length_a   1.000
_cell.length_b   1.000
_cell.length_c   1.000
_cell.angle_alpha   90.00
_cell.angle_beta   90.00
_cell.angle_gamma   90.00
#
_symmetry.space_group_name_H-M   'P 1'
#
loop_
_entity.id
_entity.type
_entity.pdbx_description
1 polymer ?
#
loop_
_entity_poly.entity_id
_entity_poly.type
_entity_poly.pdbx_seq_one_letter_code
_entity_poly.pdbx_strand_id
1 'polypeptide(L)'
;NIRRTLNANIIVDITKENQSGWTLRILEALFFNKKLITNNINVFGSEIYSESRFFIIGHDDWDKLEYFINSSVKPMDYDSLYKFSPDKMMSTIVSDFIDK
;
A
#
# COMPACT_ATOMS: atom_id res chain seq x y z
N ASN A 1 9.01 -15.18 -1.19
CA ASN A 1 8.56 -13.89 -1.74
C ASN A 1 8.95 -12.71 -0.85
N ILE A 2 8.56 -12.67 0.42
CA ILE A 2 8.83 -11.55 1.37
C ILE A 2 10.29 -11.05 1.36
N ARG A 3 11.29 -11.94 1.38
CA ARG A 3 12.71 -11.55 1.33
C ARG A 3 13.07 -10.73 0.08
N ARG A 4 12.46 -11.03 -1.06
CA ARG A 4 12.66 -10.27 -2.31
C ARG A 4 12.03 -8.88 -2.19
N THR A 5 10.83 -8.80 -1.62
CA THR A 5 10.13 -7.54 -1.36
C THR A 5 10.91 -6.63 -0.40
N LEU A 6 11.49 -7.20 0.67
CA LEU A 6 12.33 -6.47 1.62
C LEU A 6 13.59 -5.88 0.95
N ASN A 7 14.20 -6.61 0.02
CA ASN A 7 15.39 -6.18 -0.71
C ASN A 7 15.09 -5.24 -1.89
N ALA A 8 13.84 -5.17 -2.35
CA ALA A 8 13.44 -4.27 -3.41
C ALA A 8 13.38 -2.82 -2.90
N ASN A 9 13.69 -1.86 -3.78
CA ASN A 9 13.51 -0.43 -3.50
C ASN A 9 12.05 0.00 -3.69
N ILE A 10 11.40 -0.56 -4.72
CA ILE A 10 10.05 -0.22 -5.15
C ILE A 10 9.30 -1.53 -5.45
N ILE A 11 8.02 -1.59 -5.07
CA ILE A 11 7.12 -2.70 -5.36
C ILE A 11 6.25 -2.29 -6.56
N VAL A 12 5.94 -3.25 -7.43
CA VAL A 12 5.01 -3.07 -8.53
C VAL A 12 3.78 -3.97 -8.30
N ASP A 13 2.59 -3.38 -8.37
CA ASP A 13 1.31 -4.07 -8.19
C ASP A 13 0.34 -3.78 -9.32
N ILE A 14 0.34 -4.65 -10.34
CA ILE A 14 -0.59 -4.60 -11.46
C ILE A 14 -1.73 -5.56 -11.20
N THR A 15 -2.91 -4.99 -11.00
CA THR A 15 -4.16 -5.68 -10.71
C THR A 15 -5.00 -5.86 -11.98
N LYS A 16 -6.01 -6.73 -11.91
CA LYS A 16 -7.01 -6.83 -12.99
C LYS A 16 -7.77 -5.52 -13.11
N GLU A 17 -8.22 -5.21 -14.33
CA GLU A 17 -9.10 -4.06 -14.57
C GLU A 17 -10.30 -4.10 -13.62
N ASN A 18 -10.64 -2.93 -13.07
CA ASN A 18 -11.76 -2.73 -12.14
C ASN A 18 -11.67 -3.47 -10.80
N GLN A 19 -10.50 -3.97 -10.39
CA GLN A 19 -10.34 -4.48 -9.03
C GLN A 19 -10.47 -3.34 -8.01
N SER A 20 -11.45 -3.46 -7.11
CA SER A 20 -11.72 -2.45 -6.06
C SER A 20 -10.88 -2.65 -4.80
N GLY A 21 -10.65 -3.92 -4.41
CA GLY A 21 -9.92 -4.26 -3.19
C GLY A 21 -8.41 -4.08 -3.30
N TRP A 22 -7.77 -3.78 -2.17
CA TRP A 22 -6.32 -3.75 -2.08
C TRP A 22 -5.72 -5.16 -2.13
N THR A 23 -4.55 -5.28 -2.75
CA THR A 23 -3.76 -6.51 -2.72
C THR A 23 -2.89 -6.54 -1.46
N LEU A 24 -2.36 -7.71 -1.14
CA LEU A 24 -1.33 -7.82 -0.10
C LEU A 24 -0.05 -7.05 -0.47
N ARG A 25 0.23 -6.76 -1.75
CA ARG A 25 1.42 -5.97 -2.14
C ARG A 25 1.33 -4.53 -1.70
N ILE A 26 0.11 -3.96 -1.69
CA ILE A 26 -0.13 -2.64 -1.11
C ILE A 26 0.25 -2.67 0.37
N LEU A 27 -0.23 -3.67 1.11
CA LEU A 27 0.11 -3.81 2.54
C LEU A 27 1.60 -4.06 2.76
N GLU A 28 2.25 -4.91 1.97
CA GLU A 28 3.71 -5.12 2.01
C GLU A 28 4.48 -3.81 1.80
N ALA A 29 4.03 -2.94 0.89
CA ALA A 29 4.65 -1.64 0.68
C ALA A 29 4.54 -0.74 1.92
N LEU A 30 3.39 -0.77 2.60
CA LEU A 30 3.18 -0.03 3.85
C LEU A 30 4.08 -0.57 4.97
N PHE A 31 4.02 -1.87 5.24
CA PHE A 31 4.75 -2.51 6.34
C PHE A 31 6.26 -2.46 6.17
N PHE A 32 6.76 -2.53 4.94
CA PHE A 32 8.20 -2.49 4.65
C PHE A 32 8.70 -1.10 4.29
N ASN A 33 7.86 -0.07 4.46
CA ASN A 33 8.13 1.30 4.09
C ASN A 33 8.70 1.45 2.67
N LYS A 34 8.10 0.75 1.69
CA LYS A 34 8.48 0.82 0.28
C LYS A 34 7.56 1.75 -0.48
N LYS A 35 8.07 2.24 -1.62
CA LYS A 35 7.24 2.87 -2.65
C LYS A 35 6.51 1.79 -3.45
N LEU A 36 5.37 2.15 -4.01
CA LEU A 36 4.54 1.28 -4.82
C LEU A 36 4.16 1.97 -6.13
N ILE A 37 4.36 1.25 -7.24
CA ILE A 37 3.78 1.59 -8.54
C ILE A 37 2.58 0.66 -8.75
N THR A 38 1.37 1.20 -8.95
CA THR A 38 0.15 0.38 -9.08
C THR A 38 -0.80 0.92 -10.13
N ASN A 39 -1.65 0.08 -10.73
CA ASN A 39 -2.79 0.51 -11.53
C ASN A 39 -4.11 0.54 -10.74
N ASN A 40 -4.09 0.23 -9.45
CA ASN A 40 -5.28 0.23 -8.61
C ASN A 40 -5.59 1.66 -8.12
N ILE A 41 -6.43 2.37 -8.88
CA ILE A 41 -6.83 3.76 -8.57
C ILE A 41 -7.53 3.91 -7.20
N ASN A 42 -8.08 2.84 -6.64
CA ASN A 42 -8.80 2.89 -5.37
C ASN A 42 -7.90 3.18 -4.16
N VAL A 43 -6.57 3.18 -4.34
CA VAL A 43 -5.66 3.68 -3.31
C VAL A 43 -5.71 5.21 -3.20
N PHE A 44 -6.04 5.92 -4.28
CA PHE A 44 -6.16 7.38 -4.27
C PHE A 44 -7.30 7.81 -3.33
N GLY A 45 -7.02 8.76 -2.45
CA GLY A 45 -7.99 9.26 -1.46
C GLY A 45 -8.20 8.35 -0.24
N SER A 46 -7.49 7.23 -0.14
CA SER A 46 -7.51 6.38 1.06
C SER A 46 -6.64 6.93 2.19
N GLU A 47 -6.83 6.41 3.42
CA GLU A 47 -6.03 6.82 4.60
C GLU A 47 -4.54 6.46 4.50
N ILE A 48 -4.17 5.56 3.59
CA ILE A 48 -2.78 5.13 3.37
C ILE A 48 -2.08 5.93 2.25
N TYR A 49 -2.81 6.75 1.51
CA TYR A 49 -2.31 7.43 0.33
C TYR A 49 -1.28 8.52 0.67
N SER A 50 -0.20 8.55 -0.10
CA SER A 50 0.76 9.64 -0.16
C SER A 50 1.45 9.62 -1.51
N GLU A 51 1.57 10.77 -2.16
CA GLU A 51 2.31 10.95 -3.43
C GLU A 51 3.79 10.54 -3.32
N SER A 52 4.37 10.57 -2.11
CA SER A 52 5.74 10.09 -1.86
C SER A 52 5.87 8.56 -1.87
N ARG A 53 4.74 7.85 -1.73
CA ARG A 53 4.68 6.38 -1.63
C ARG A 53 4.06 5.73 -2.85
N PHE A 54 3.01 6.32 -3.42
CA PHE A 54 2.26 5.72 -4.53
C PHE A 54 2.50 6.48 -5.83
N PHE A 55 2.74 5.71 -6.89
CA PHE A 55 2.64 6.16 -8.27
C PHE A 55 1.57 5.32 -8.96
N ILE A 56 0.50 5.96 -9.43
CA ILE A 56 -0.70 5.31 -9.93
C ILE A 56 -0.72 5.38 -11.47
N ILE A 57 -0.49 4.25 -12.12
CA ILE A 57 -0.53 4.12 -13.58
C ILE A 57 -1.93 4.46 -14.09
N GLY A 58 -1.98 5.34 -15.09
CA GLY A 58 -3.24 5.84 -15.67
C GLY A 58 -3.85 7.02 -14.91
N HIS A 59 -3.20 7.48 -13.83
CA HIS A 59 -3.60 8.67 -13.08
C HIS A 59 -2.44 9.67 -12.96
N ASP A 60 -1.27 9.21 -12.54
CA ASP A 60 -0.08 10.03 -12.42
C ASP A 60 0.62 10.24 -13.76
N ASP A 61 1.22 11.43 -13.89
CA ASP A 61 2.02 11.81 -15.05
C ASP A 61 3.36 11.08 -15.05
N TRP A 62 3.73 10.46 -16.17
CA TRP A 62 4.99 9.76 -16.35
C TRP A 62 6.21 10.67 -16.23
N ASP A 63 6.06 11.97 -16.50
CA ASP A 63 7.14 12.95 -16.31
C ASP A 63 7.55 13.08 -14.84
N LYS A 64 6.69 12.69 -13.90
CA LYS A 64 6.97 12.67 -12.45
C LYS A 64 7.66 11.39 -11.99
N LEU A 65 7.78 10.36 -12.84
CA LEU A 65 8.28 9.05 -12.42
C LEU A 65 9.71 9.13 -11.88
N GLU A 66 10.61 9.88 -12.55
CA GLU A 66 11.99 10.02 -12.10
C GLU A 66 12.07 10.66 -10.71
N TYR A 67 11.30 11.72 -10.50
CA TYR A 67 11.19 12.36 -9.18
C TYR A 67 10.62 11.39 -8.14
N PHE A 68 9.54 10.68 -8.48
CA PHE A 68 8.92 9.69 -7.62
C PHE A 68 9.89 8.58 -7.23
N ILE A 69 10.73 8.09 -8.14
CA ILE A 69 11.72 7.04 -7.84
C ILE A 69 12.76 7.56 -6.85
N ASN A 70 13.26 8.78 -7.06
CA ASN A 70 14.39 9.34 -6.31
C ASN A 70 14.01 10.06 -5.00
N SER A 71 12.73 10.38 -4.78
CA SER A 71 12.27 11.06 -3.55
C SER A 71 12.46 10.21 -2.28
N SER A 72 12.30 10.78 -1.10
CA SER A 72 12.21 9.98 0.13
C SER A 72 10.75 9.62 0.43
N VAL A 73 10.53 8.49 1.11
CA VAL A 73 9.21 8.10 1.60
C VAL A 73 9.24 8.05 3.13
N LYS A 74 8.29 8.75 3.77
CA LYS A 74 8.18 8.77 5.22
C LYS A 74 7.43 7.51 5.71
N PRO A 75 7.95 6.77 6.70
CA PRO A 75 7.20 5.70 7.35
C PRO A 75 5.86 6.21 7.90
N MET A 76 4.83 5.37 7.84
CA MET A 76 3.61 5.62 8.62
C MET A 76 3.90 5.41 10.09
N ASP A 77 3.13 6.09 10.94
CA ASP A 77 3.17 5.84 12.38
C ASP A 77 2.63 4.44 12.71
N TYR A 78 2.97 3.96 13.91
CA TYR A 78 2.64 2.62 14.35
C TYR A 78 1.13 2.39 14.40
N ASP A 79 0.34 3.35 14.92
CA ASP A 79 -1.10 3.18 15.11
C ASP A 79 -1.82 3.10 13.77
N SER A 80 -1.46 3.96 12.82
CA SER A 80 -1.96 3.90 11.44
C SER A 80 -1.62 2.58 10.76
N LEU A 81 -0.40 2.07 10.94
CA LEU A 81 0.03 0.80 10.36
C LEU A 81 -0.64 -0.40 11.03
N TYR A 82 -0.82 -0.35 12.35
CA TYR A 82 -1.43 -1.41 13.15
C TYR A 82 -2.87 -1.70 12.74
N LYS A 83 -3.62 -0.68 12.26
CA LYS A 83 -4.97 -0.85 11.68
C LYS A 83 -5.06 -1.95 10.62
N PHE A 84 -3.99 -2.16 9.86
CA PHE A 84 -3.92 -3.12 8.75
C PHE A 84 -3.19 -4.41 9.12
N SER A 85 -2.81 -4.57 10.38
CA SER A 85 -2.09 -5.75 10.84
C SER A 85 -2.99 -7.00 10.89
N PRO A 86 -2.42 -8.21 10.74
CA PRO A 86 -3.15 -9.44 10.99
C PRO A 86 -3.80 -9.48 12.38
N ASP A 87 -3.11 -8.97 13.41
CA ASP A 87 -3.63 -8.88 14.78
C ASP A 87 -4.90 -8.02 14.86
N LYS A 88 -4.89 -6.85 14.22
CA LYS A 88 -6.07 -5.98 14.19
C LYS A 88 -7.20 -6.61 13.38
N MET A 89 -6.90 -7.21 12.23
CA MET A 89 -7.88 -7.96 11.44
C MET A 89 -8.54 -9.06 12.27
N MET A 90 -7.75 -9.88 12.98
CA MET A 90 -8.27 -10.96 13.81
C MET A 90 -9.14 -10.44 14.96
N SER A 91 -8.70 -9.41 15.67
CA SER A 91 -9.50 -8.83 16.77
C SER A 91 -10.81 -8.22 16.28
N THR A 92 -10.82 -7.56 15.11
CA THR A 92 -12.05 -7.06 14.48
C THR A 92 -13.00 -8.19 14.12
N ILE A 93 -12.51 -9.27 13.48
CA ILE A 93 -13.35 -10.43 13.14
C ILE A 93 -13.94 -11.06 14.40
N VAL A 94 -13.13 -11.27 15.45
CA VAL A 94 -13.61 -11.87 16.69
C VAL A 94 -14.70 -11.03 17.34
N SER A 95 -14.52 -9.71 17.44
CA SER A 95 -15.53 -8.83 18.03
C SER A 95 -16.81 -8.78 17.19
N ASP A 96 -16.69 -8.66 15.86
CA ASP A 96 -17.86 -8.56 14.97
C ASP A 96 -18.72 -9.84 14.92
N PHE A 97 -18.13 -11.01 15.18
CA PHE A 97 -18.81 -12.31 15.11
C PHE A 97 -19.20 -12.90 16.47
N ILE A 98 -18.49 -12.57 17.56
CA ILE A 98 -18.78 -13.10 18.90
C ILE A 98 -19.65 -12.14 19.72
N ASP A 99 -19.49 -10.82 19.53
CA ASP A 99 -20.25 -9.81 20.28
C ASP A 99 -21.58 -9.43 19.59
N LYS A 100 -21.92 -10.10 18.47
CA LYS A 100 -23.26 -10.12 17.86
C LYS A 100 -24.00 -11.40 18.22
#